data_AF-A0A2X3MK80-F1
#
_entry.id   AF-A0A2X3MK80-F1
#
_cell.length_a   1.000
_cell.length_b   1.000
_cell.length_c   1.000
_cell.angle_alpha   90.00
_cell.angle_beta   90.00
_cell.angle_gamma   90.00
#
_symmetry.space_group_name_H-M   'P 1'
#
loop_
_entity.id
_entity.type
_entity.pdbx_description
1 polymer ?
#
loop_
_entity_poly.entity_id
_entity_poly.type
_entity_poly.pdbx_seq_one_letter_code
_entity_poly.pdbx_strand_id
1 'polypeptide(L)'
;MGWRERLQREYLEADREFVEEVLPLGTVDASAFGLIADATRYVLVREGGEVHIRPEIASLDEVLRSLAQAGSAVARDDARAAVIRFASLWEGKARARGRWDETVGTAEAAGEVTAVERRQDEKPFWKRLFRG
;
A
#
# COMPACT_ATOMS: atom_id res chain seq x y z
N MET A 1 -2.32 10.89 18.51
CA MET A 1 -2.64 11.08 17.09
C MET A 1 -1.57 10.38 16.30
N GLY A 2 -1.94 9.36 15.53
CA GLY A 2 -0.99 8.62 14.70
C GLY A 2 -0.63 9.42 13.46
N TRP A 3 0.35 8.94 12.71
CA TRP A 3 0.80 9.59 11.48
C TRP A 3 -0.31 9.71 10.42
N ARG A 4 -1.28 8.79 10.39
CA ARG A 4 -2.39 8.80 9.41
C ARG A 4 -3.34 9.97 9.66
N GLU A 5 -3.69 10.24 10.91
CA GLU A 5 -4.55 11.37 11.25
C GLU A 5 -3.87 12.71 10.89
N ARG A 6 -2.54 12.79 10.99
CA ARG A 6 -1.78 13.99 10.58
C ARG A 6 -1.81 14.26 9.08
N LEU A 7 -1.98 13.21 8.27
CA LEU A 7 -2.02 13.26 6.81
C LEU A 7 -3.43 13.02 6.26
N GLN A 8 -4.47 13.13 7.09
CA GLN A 8 -5.85 12.85 6.70
C GLN A 8 -6.32 13.73 5.54
N ARG A 9 -5.90 14.99 5.51
CA ARG A 9 -6.25 15.91 4.43
C ARG A 9 -5.64 15.44 3.10
N GLU A 10 -4.36 15.11 3.12
CA GLU A 10 -3.62 14.63 1.96
C GLU A 10 -4.16 13.28 1.48
N TYR A 11 -4.64 12.44 2.40
CA TYR A 11 -5.32 11.20 2.08
C TYR A 11 -6.60 11.46 1.27
N LEU A 12 -7.47 12.35 1.75
CA LEU A 12 -8.75 12.64 1.07
C LEU A 12 -8.53 13.29 -0.30
N GLU A 13 -7.50 14.12 -0.43
CA GLU A 13 -7.13 14.71 -1.71
C GLU A 13 -6.55 13.66 -2.67
N ALA A 14 -5.71 12.76 -2.19
CA ALA A 14 -5.20 11.65 -2.98
C ALA A 14 -6.33 10.69 -3.40
N ASP A 15 -7.29 10.40 -2.52
CA ASP A 15 -8.45 9.55 -2.81
C ASP A 15 -9.31 10.14 -3.92
N ARG A 16 -9.65 11.42 -3.80
CA ARG A 16 -10.40 12.13 -4.84
C ARG A 16 -9.68 12.10 -6.18
N GLU A 17 -8.41 12.48 -6.22
CA GLU A 17 -7.62 12.48 -7.46
C GLU A 17 -7.43 11.08 -8.03
N PHE A 18 -7.25 10.07 -7.18
CA PHE A 18 -7.09 8.71 -7.63
C PHE A 18 -8.35 8.18 -8.32
N VAL A 19 -9.52 8.45 -7.74
CA VAL A 19 -10.81 8.05 -8.30
C VAL A 19 -11.16 8.85 -9.57
N GLU A 20 -10.89 10.16 -9.58
CA GLU A 20 -11.26 11.05 -10.69
C GLU A 20 -10.29 10.96 -11.89
N GLU A 21 -8.99 10.78 -11.64
CA GLU A 21 -7.94 10.97 -12.66
C GLU A 21 -7.08 9.72 -12.92
N VAL A 22 -7.01 8.77 -11.99
CA VAL A 22 -6.12 7.59 -12.11
C VAL A 22 -6.89 6.33 -12.47
N LEU A 23 -8.08 6.13 -11.92
CA LEU A 23 -8.90 4.97 -12.23
C LEU A 23 -9.63 5.14 -13.58
N PRO A 24 -9.86 4.04 -14.31
CA PRO A 24 -9.48 2.66 -14.00
C PRO A 24 -7.97 2.40 -14.18
N LEU A 25 -7.42 1.53 -13.33
CA LEU A 25 -6.03 1.05 -13.47
C LEU A 25 -6.05 -0.44 -13.80
N GLY A 26 -5.79 -0.76 -15.07
CA GLY A 26 -5.94 -2.12 -15.59
C GLY A 26 -7.38 -2.61 -15.40
N THR A 27 -7.55 -3.70 -14.67
CA THR A 27 -8.86 -4.29 -14.33
C THR A 27 -9.52 -3.70 -13.08
N VAL A 28 -8.89 -2.73 -12.42
CA VAL A 28 -9.43 -2.10 -11.20
C VAL A 28 -10.21 -0.84 -11.55
N ASP A 29 -11.52 -0.86 -11.29
CA ASP A 29 -12.40 0.32 -11.32
C ASP A 29 -12.60 0.94 -9.91
N ALA A 30 -13.38 2.01 -9.82
CA ALA A 30 -13.64 2.71 -8.55
C ALA A 30 -14.31 1.83 -7.50
N SER A 31 -15.25 0.97 -7.89
CA SER A 31 -15.96 0.08 -6.96
C SER A 31 -15.04 -1.03 -6.45
N ALA A 32 -14.25 -1.63 -7.32
CA ALA A 32 -13.25 -2.62 -6.97
C ALA A 32 -12.17 -2.02 -6.07
N PHE A 33 -11.68 -0.82 -6.40
CA PHE A 33 -10.67 -0.14 -5.60
C PHE A 33 -11.15 0.13 -4.17
N GLY A 34 -12.39 0.57 -3.97
CA GLY A 34 -12.94 0.79 -2.63
C GLY A 34 -12.88 -0.46 -1.74
N LEU A 35 -13.22 -1.63 -2.28
CA LEU A 35 -13.14 -2.91 -1.56
C LEU A 35 -11.69 -3.35 -1.30
N ILE A 36 -10.78 -3.12 -2.25
CA ILE A 36 -9.36 -3.42 -2.06
C ILE A 36 -8.74 -2.48 -1.01
N ALA A 37 -9.09 -1.19 -1.05
CA ALA A 37 -8.60 -0.18 -0.12
C ALA A 37 -9.06 -0.46 1.33
N ASP A 38 -10.32 -0.89 1.52
CA ASP A 38 -10.84 -1.29 2.84
C ASP A 38 -10.07 -2.48 3.45
N ALA A 39 -9.62 -3.41 2.60
CA ALA A 39 -8.78 -4.53 3.00
C ALA A 39 -7.27 -4.21 3.08
N THR A 40 -6.88 -2.95 2.84
CA THR A 40 -5.49 -2.52 2.80
C THR A 40 -5.14 -1.65 3.99
N ARG A 41 -4.14 -2.07 4.76
CA ARG A 41 -3.53 -1.24 5.79
C ARG A 41 -2.35 -0.49 5.18
N TYR A 42 -2.21 0.80 5.48
CA TYR A 42 -1.01 1.55 5.13
C TYR A 42 -0.07 1.67 6.33
N VAL A 43 1.22 1.49 6.08
CA VAL A 43 2.29 1.57 7.07
C VAL A 43 3.41 2.48 6.58
N LEU A 44 4.16 3.06 7.52
CA LEU A 44 5.40 3.77 7.21
C LEU A 44 6.55 2.78 7.27
N VAL A 45 7.32 2.72 6.19
CA VAL A 45 8.40 1.75 6.04
C VAL A 45 9.67 2.48 5.64
N ARG A 46 10.78 2.16 6.32
CA ARG A 46 12.09 2.70 5.96
C ARG A 46 12.77 1.83 4.90
N GLU A 47 13.01 2.39 3.72
CA GLU A 47 13.65 1.76 2.56
C GLU A 47 14.74 2.70 2.00
N GLY A 48 15.96 2.19 1.80
CA GLY A 48 17.02 2.99 1.17
C GLY A 48 17.46 4.26 1.94
N GLY A 49 17.08 4.39 3.21
CA GLY A 49 17.35 5.59 4.03
C GLY A 49 16.21 6.61 4.02
N GLU A 50 15.16 6.38 3.23
CA GLU A 50 13.94 7.19 3.24
C GLU A 50 12.78 6.42 3.87
N VAL A 51 11.80 7.16 4.38
CA VAL A 51 10.53 6.59 4.83
C VAL A 51 9.52 6.72 3.70
N HIS A 52 8.69 5.69 3.51
CA HIS A 52 7.63 5.67 2.51
C HIS A 52 6.33 5.14 3.07
N ILE A 53 5.22 5.51 2.43
CA ILE A 53 3.94 4.84 2.64
C ILE A 53 3.93 3.54 1.83
N ARG A 54 3.64 2.43 2.49
CA ARG A 54 3.50 1.11 1.85
C ARG A 54 2.16 0.47 2.19
N PRO A 55 1.48 -0.14 1.20
CA PRO A 55 0.28 -0.92 1.44
C PRO A 55 0.62 -2.34 1.93
N GLU A 56 -0.09 -2.80 2.95
CA GLU A 56 -0.15 -4.16 3.43
C GLU A 56 -1.58 -4.68 3.25
N ILE A 57 -1.78 -5.54 2.25
CA ILE A 57 -3.09 -6.13 1.97
C ILE A 57 -3.21 -7.44 2.75
N ALA A 58 -4.07 -7.48 3.76
CA ALA A 58 -4.15 -8.64 4.65
C ALA A 58 -4.77 -9.89 3.97
N SER A 59 -5.81 -9.68 3.15
CA SER A 59 -6.61 -10.77 2.56
C SER A 59 -6.91 -10.54 1.07
N LEU A 60 -5.89 -10.21 0.27
CA LEU A 60 -6.07 -9.92 -1.17
C LEU A 60 -6.87 -11.02 -1.90
N ASP A 61 -6.57 -12.28 -1.62
CA ASP A 61 -7.22 -13.42 -2.28
C ASP A 61 -8.69 -13.60 -1.91
N GLU A 62 -9.10 -13.14 -0.74
CA GLU A 62 -10.50 -13.11 -0.32
C GLU A 62 -11.26 -12.00 -1.04
N VAL A 63 -10.67 -10.80 -1.08
CA VAL A 63 -11.25 -9.65 -1.81
C VAL A 63 -11.43 -9.96 -3.28
N LEU A 64 -10.41 -10.51 -3.94
CA LEU A 64 -10.49 -10.87 -5.37
C LEU A 64 -11.55 -11.94 -5.63
N ARG A 65 -11.75 -12.90 -4.72
CA ARG A 65 -12.83 -13.88 -4.82
C ARG A 65 -14.21 -13.24 -4.67
N SER A 66 -14.38 -12.34 -3.71
CA SER A 66 -15.65 -11.61 -3.52
C SER A 66 -15.98 -10.73 -4.72
N LEU A 67 -14.99 -10.04 -5.28
CA LEU A 67 -15.14 -9.25 -6.51
C LEU A 67 -15.56 -10.14 -7.70
N ALA A 68 -14.91 -11.29 -7.88
CA ALA A 68 -15.25 -12.22 -8.95
C ALA A 68 -16.68 -12.77 -8.81
N GLN A 69 -17.12 -13.07 -7.58
CA GLN A 69 -18.51 -13.49 -7.30
C GLN A 69 -19.53 -12.37 -7.61
N ALA A 70 -19.14 -11.11 -7.43
CA ALA A 70 -19.93 -9.95 -7.80
C ALA A 70 -19.85 -9.60 -9.31
N GLY A 71 -19.14 -10.40 -10.12
CA GLY A 71 -18.99 -10.19 -11.56
C GLY A 71 -17.85 -9.25 -11.97
N SER A 72 -17.00 -8.81 -11.03
CA SER A 72 -15.82 -7.98 -11.30
C SER A 72 -14.55 -8.83 -11.25
N ALA A 73 -13.99 -9.13 -12.43
CA ALA A 73 -12.75 -9.89 -12.54
C ALA A 73 -11.52 -8.97 -12.46
N VAL A 74 -10.95 -8.85 -11.26
CA VAL A 74 -9.74 -8.05 -11.02
C VAL A 74 -8.50 -8.94 -11.01
N ALA A 75 -7.49 -8.56 -11.79
CA ALA A 75 -6.19 -9.18 -11.80
C ALA A 75 -5.42 -8.83 -10.51
N ARG A 76 -4.74 -9.83 -9.94
CA ARG A 76 -3.98 -9.65 -8.68
C ARG A 76 -2.91 -8.56 -8.79
N ASP A 77 -2.22 -8.50 -9.92
CA ASP A 77 -1.15 -7.52 -10.13
C ASP A 77 -1.70 -6.10 -10.29
N ASP A 78 -2.86 -5.94 -10.94
CA ASP A 78 -3.53 -4.64 -11.03
C ASP A 78 -4.01 -4.16 -9.66
N ALA A 79 -4.59 -5.04 -8.85
CA ALA A 79 -5.01 -4.72 -7.48
C ALA A 79 -3.82 -4.22 -6.62
N ARG A 80 -2.67 -4.90 -6.71
CA ARG A 80 -1.43 -4.47 -6.03
C ARG A 80 -0.92 -3.14 -6.58
N ALA A 81 -0.90 -2.99 -7.91
CA ALA A 81 -0.47 -1.77 -8.56
C ALA A 81 -1.34 -0.58 -8.13
N ALA A 82 -2.65 -0.76 -8.00
CA ALA A 82 -3.59 0.28 -7.60
C ALA A 82 -3.27 0.83 -6.19
N VAL A 83 -3.12 -0.04 -5.19
CA VAL A 83 -2.82 0.41 -3.82
C VAL A 83 -1.41 0.98 -3.67
N ILE A 84 -0.43 0.48 -4.44
CA ILE A 84 0.92 1.05 -4.48
C ILE A 84 0.88 2.45 -5.11
N ARG A 85 0.12 2.62 -6.19
CA ARG A 85 -0.03 3.90 -6.88
C ARG A 85 -0.74 4.91 -5.98
N PHE A 86 -1.79 4.49 -5.29
CA PHE A 86 -2.47 5.33 -4.30
C PHE A 86 -1.53 5.76 -3.16
N ALA A 87 -0.78 4.82 -2.55
CA ALA A 87 0.18 5.14 -1.49
C ALA A 87 1.21 6.17 -1.95
N SER A 88 1.70 6.02 -3.18
CA SER A 88 2.67 6.94 -3.79
C SER A 88 2.08 8.33 -4.04
N LEU A 89 0.80 8.39 -4.45
CA LEU A 89 0.09 9.65 -4.64
C LEU A 89 -0.10 10.38 -3.31
N TRP A 90 -0.55 9.66 -2.28
CA TRP A 90 -0.72 10.21 -0.93
C TRP A 90 0.59 10.73 -0.35
N GLU A 91 1.68 9.97 -0.47
CA GLU A 91 3.02 10.43 -0.07
C GLU A 91 3.43 11.69 -0.84
N GLY A 92 3.20 11.72 -2.15
CA GLY A 92 3.48 12.88 -3.00
C GLY A 92 2.74 14.13 -2.55
N LYS A 93 1.46 14.02 -2.18
CA LYS A 93 0.66 15.13 -1.63
C LYS A 93 1.23 15.62 -0.29
N ALA A 94 1.59 14.70 0.61
CA ALA A 94 2.19 15.04 1.90
C ALA A 94 3.54 15.74 1.78
N ARG A 95 4.38 15.30 0.84
CA ARG A 95 5.66 15.94 0.52
C ARG A 95 5.46 17.33 -0.09
N ALA A 96 4.58 17.47 -1.08
CA ALA A 96 4.29 18.76 -1.72
C ALA A 96 3.72 19.81 -0.73
N ARG A 97 3.01 19.36 0.30
CA ARG A 97 2.45 20.19 1.38
C ARG A 97 3.46 20.56 2.47
N GLY A 98 4.67 20.00 2.45
CA GLY A 98 5.67 20.17 3.50
C GLY A 98 5.28 19.52 4.84
N ARG A 99 4.31 18.59 4.84
CA ARG A 99 3.84 17.89 6.05
C ARG A 99 4.58 16.59 6.30
N TRP A 100 5.34 16.11 5.31
CA TRP A 100 6.01 14.82 5.32
C TRP A 100 7.02 14.70 6.46
N ASP A 101 8.02 15.58 6.51
CA ASP A 101 9.15 15.46 7.44
C ASP A 101 8.70 15.55 8.92
N GLU A 102 7.77 16.45 9.23
CA GLU A 102 7.17 16.57 10.57
C GLU A 102 6.42 15.28 10.97
N THR A 103 5.66 14.73 10.02
CA THR A 103 4.87 13.51 10.25
C THR A 103 5.79 12.32 10.47
N VAL A 104 6.81 12.14 9.61
CA VAL A 104 7.80 11.06 9.72
C VAL A 104 8.57 11.19 11.02
N GLY A 105 9.10 12.38 11.36
CA GLY A 105 9.84 12.57 12.60
C GLY A 105 9.01 12.23 13.84
N THR A 106 7.72 12.56 13.84
CA THR A 106 6.85 12.18 14.95
C THR A 106 6.51 10.69 14.96
N ALA A 107 6.30 10.08 13.80
CA ALA A 107 6.06 8.65 13.67
C ALA A 107 7.28 7.84 14.15
N GLU A 108 8.49 8.30 13.84
CA GLU A 108 9.74 7.69 14.31
C GLU A 108 9.88 7.78 15.83
N ALA A 109 9.62 8.95 16.40
CA ALA A 109 9.62 9.13 17.86
C ALA A 109 8.59 8.25 18.57
N ALA A 110 7.48 7.94 17.90
CA ALA A 110 6.42 7.07 18.39
C ALA A 110 6.65 5.57 18.09
N GLY A 111 7.71 5.20 17.36
CA GLY A 111 7.96 3.81 16.96
C GLY A 111 6.97 3.27 15.92
N GLU A 112 6.33 4.15 15.14
CA GLU A 112 5.32 3.82 14.12
C GLU A 112 5.94 3.52 12.74
N VAL A 113 7.26 3.66 12.59
CA VAL A 113 8.00 3.35 11.35
C VAL A 113 8.60 1.96 11.44
N THR A 114 8.19 1.09 10.54
CA THR A 114 8.72 -0.27 10.43
C THR A 114 10.02 -0.24 9.61
N ALA A 115 11.09 -0.83 10.13
CA ALA A 115 12.26 -1.13 9.30
C ALA A 115 11.91 -2.30 8.38
N VAL A 116 12.28 -2.24 7.10
CA VAL A 116 12.34 -3.47 6.30
C VAL A 116 13.44 -4.34 6.89
N GLU A 117 13.09 -5.23 7.82
CA GLU A 117 13.89 -6.43 7.98
C GLU A 117 13.84 -7.11 6.62
N ARG A 118 14.96 -7.06 5.88
CA ARG A 118 15.16 -7.92 4.72
C ARG A 118 14.81 -9.33 5.18
N ARG A 119 13.65 -9.83 4.77
CA ARG A 119 13.26 -11.22 4.96
C ARG A 119 14.23 -12.05 4.12
N GLN A 120 15.38 -12.39 4.69
CA GLN A 120 16.27 -13.43 4.19
C GLN A 120 15.55 -14.77 4.40
N ASP A 121 14.56 -15.05 3.57
CA ASP A 121 14.02 -16.39 3.37
C ASP A 121 14.21 -16.79 1.90
N GLU A 122 15.39 -16.51 1.36
CA GLU A 122 15.94 -17.39 0.32
C GLU A 122 16.54 -18.62 1.01
N LYS A 123 15.69 -19.60 1.31
CA LYS A 123 16.15 -21.00 1.37
C LYS A 123 15.75 -21.66 0.05
N PRO A 124 16.69 -21.90 -0.87
CA PRO A 124 16.40 -22.61 -2.10
C PRO A 124 15.98 -24.04 -1.75
N PHE A 125 14.70 -24.33 -1.95
CA PHE A 125 14.09 -25.66 -1.80
C PHE A 125 14.83 -26.75 -2.61
N TRP A 126 15.65 -26.36 -3.58
CA TRP A 126 16.39 -27.25 -4.49
C TRP A 126 17.64 -27.92 -3.91
N LYS A 127 18.16 -27.51 -2.74
CA LYS A 127 19.35 -28.16 -2.14
C LYS A 127 19.08 -29.51 -1.45
N ARG A 128 17.84 -30.00 -1.46
CA ARG A 128 17.46 -31.29 -0.83
C ARG A 128 17.36 -32.47 -1.80
N LEU A 129 17.62 -32.28 -3.10
CA LEU A 129 17.47 -33.32 -4.14
C LEU A 129 18.80 -33.94 -4.63
N PHE A 130 19.96 -33.55 -4.09
CA PHE A 130 21.27 -34.11 -4.50
C PHE A 130 22.14 -34.61 -3.33
N ARG A 131 21.52 -35.07 -2.24
CA ARG A 131 22.25 -35.83 -1.21
C ARG A 131 21.31 -36.87 -0.59
N GLY A 132 21.34 -38.06 -1.18
CA GLY A 132 20.55 -39.23 -0.81
C GLY A 132 20.55 -40.20 -1.97
#